data_AF-A0A957K782-F1
#
_entry.id   AF-A0A957K782-F1
#
_cell.length_a   1.000
_cell.length_b   1.000
_cell.length_c   1.000
_cell.angle_alpha   90.00
_cell.angle_beta   90.00
_cell.angle_gamma   90.00
#
_symmetry.space_group_name_H-M   'P 1'
#
loop_
_entity.id
_entity.type
_entity.pdbx_description
1 polymer ?
#
loop_
_entity_poly.entity_id
_entity_poly.type
_entity_poly.pdbx_seq_one_letter_code
_entity_poly.pdbx_strand_id
1 'polypeptide(L)'
;MLAALRRLPLWSLALISGIIYLIFALWFPLTAHYNQAPLADVYSLGKAWWQGLLYGLLLTALFGAYGLAWWRVEAGDRPVRTIWLAAILFILLLLFVFPINATDIYRYFIRGRVASFYGESPYLFAPDQFPDPYLPLAGEWQSFTSPYGPLWEMVAFGVTWLVQWLAPAGRVLLTGLLGFKLLAAGLFLGSGYLLSRDRGPARLLLWLWNPALLLTFIANGHNDSLMLFWFMAGWLCVGREKPYLAWFLFMLAVLSKPIGLLALPFLFIYLWRR
;
A
#
# COMPACT_ATOMS: atom_id res chain seq x y z
N MET A 1 -21.63 5.63 27.42
CA MET A 1 -21.28 5.11 26.06
C MET A 1 -19.80 4.70 25.95
N LEU A 2 -18.83 5.58 26.23
CA LEU A 2 -17.39 5.26 26.15
C LEU A 2 -16.98 4.06 27.02
N ALA A 3 -17.47 3.95 28.25
CA ALA A 3 -17.17 2.82 29.14
C ALA A 3 -17.64 1.45 28.59
N ALA A 4 -18.70 1.41 27.78
CA ALA A 4 -19.19 0.17 27.15
C ALA A 4 -18.32 -0.23 25.94
N LEU A 5 -17.93 0.73 25.11
CA LEU A 5 -16.97 0.51 24.01
C LEU A 5 -15.61 0.01 24.53
N ARG A 6 -15.23 0.44 25.73
CA ARG A 6 -14.06 -0.05 26.46
C ARG A 6 -14.16 -1.48 26.99
N ARG A 7 -15.29 -2.18 26.81
CA ARG A 7 -15.43 -3.62 27.15
C ARG A 7 -15.49 -4.55 25.93
N LEU A 8 -15.62 -4.01 24.72
CA LEU A 8 -15.65 -4.78 23.48
C LEU A 8 -14.39 -5.63 23.26
N PRO A 9 -14.46 -6.95 23.06
CA PRO A 9 -13.26 -7.75 22.83
C PRO A 9 -12.58 -7.35 21.50
N LEU A 10 -11.25 -7.49 21.38
CA LEU A 10 -10.52 -7.02 20.20
C LEU A 10 -11.06 -7.61 18.87
N TRP A 11 -11.53 -8.86 18.89
CA TRP A 11 -12.13 -9.49 17.70
C TRP A 11 -13.40 -8.78 17.21
N SER A 12 -14.15 -8.12 18.10
CA SER A 12 -15.33 -7.35 17.70
C SER A 12 -14.94 -6.06 16.98
N LEU A 13 -13.84 -5.41 17.41
CA LEU A 13 -13.26 -4.27 16.71
C LEU A 13 -12.68 -4.70 15.35
N ALA A 14 -12.06 -5.88 15.28
CA ALA A 14 -11.65 -6.47 14.00
C ALA A 14 -12.84 -6.71 13.07
N LEU A 15 -13.94 -7.25 13.59
CA LEU A 15 -15.16 -7.52 12.82
C LEU A 15 -15.79 -6.24 12.30
N ILE A 16 -15.90 -5.19 13.13
CA ILE A 16 -16.40 -3.87 12.70
C ILE A 16 -15.56 -3.34 11.54
N SER A 17 -14.23 -3.31 11.68
CA SER A 17 -13.34 -2.86 10.60
C SER A 17 -13.47 -3.74 9.34
N GLY A 18 -13.56 -5.06 9.51
CA GLY A 18 -13.74 -6.01 8.41
C GLY A 18 -15.05 -5.79 7.65
N ILE A 19 -16.15 -5.52 8.34
CA ILE A 19 -17.43 -5.18 7.72
C ILE A 19 -17.31 -3.88 6.90
N ILE A 20 -16.61 -2.87 7.42
CA ILE A 20 -16.43 -1.62 6.67
C ILE A 20 -15.56 -1.84 5.41
N TYR A 21 -14.48 -2.62 5.51
CA TYR A 21 -13.68 -2.96 4.33
C TYR A 21 -14.46 -3.82 3.33
N LEU A 22 -15.34 -4.71 3.79
CA LEU A 22 -16.24 -5.46 2.92
C LEU A 22 -17.22 -4.51 2.21
N ILE A 23 -17.76 -3.51 2.91
CA ILE A 23 -18.60 -2.47 2.29
C ILE A 23 -17.81 -1.76 1.18
N PHE A 24 -16.55 -1.37 1.42
CA PHE A 24 -15.72 -0.77 0.37
C PHE A 24 -15.47 -1.71 -0.81
N ALA A 25 -15.23 -3.01 -0.56
CA ALA A 25 -15.03 -4.00 -1.63
C ALA A 25 -16.28 -4.22 -2.49
N LEU A 26 -17.46 -4.17 -1.87
CA LEU A 26 -18.75 -4.31 -2.57
C LEU A 26 -19.16 -3.02 -3.27
N TRP A 27 -18.82 -1.87 -2.70
CA TRP A 27 -19.18 -0.57 -3.25
C TRP A 27 -18.26 -0.14 -4.39
N PHE A 28 -16.96 -0.47 -4.29
CA PHE A 28 -15.95 -0.11 -5.29
C PHE A 28 -15.24 -1.38 -5.80
N PRO A 29 -15.94 -2.30 -6.48
CA PRO A 29 -15.36 -3.55 -6.92
C PRO A 29 -14.33 -3.34 -8.04
N LEU A 30 -13.08 -3.76 -7.81
CA LEU A 30 -11.99 -3.66 -8.78
C LEU A 30 -12.36 -4.31 -10.11
N THR A 31 -12.91 -5.52 -10.08
CA THR A 31 -13.21 -6.31 -11.28
C THR A 31 -14.24 -5.66 -12.21
N ALA A 32 -15.14 -4.83 -11.67
CA ALA A 32 -16.15 -4.14 -12.49
C ALA A 32 -15.61 -2.85 -13.13
N HIS A 33 -14.59 -2.23 -12.54
CA HIS A 33 -14.15 -0.87 -12.89
C HIS A 33 -12.71 -0.77 -13.40
N TYR A 34 -11.90 -1.84 -13.33
CA TYR A 34 -10.46 -1.79 -13.60
C TYR A 34 -10.02 -1.30 -14.99
N ASN A 35 -10.91 -1.31 -15.99
CA ASN A 35 -10.56 -0.96 -17.38
C ASN A 35 -11.52 0.08 -17.95
N GLN A 36 -11.83 1.12 -17.17
CA GLN A 36 -12.71 2.21 -17.56
C GLN A 36 -11.94 3.53 -17.54
N ALA A 37 -12.04 4.29 -18.63
CA ALA A 37 -11.50 5.64 -18.76
C ALA A 37 -12.65 6.65 -18.98
N PRO A 38 -12.63 7.85 -18.36
CA PRO A 38 -11.63 8.32 -17.40
C PRO A 38 -11.67 7.49 -16.11
N LEU A 39 -10.52 7.42 -15.42
CA LEU A 39 -10.44 6.71 -14.15
C LEU A 39 -11.35 7.37 -13.13
N ALA A 40 -12.13 6.53 -12.45
CA ALA A 40 -13.06 6.99 -11.45
C ALA A 40 -12.35 7.21 -10.10
N ASP A 41 -12.84 8.17 -9.33
CA ASP A 41 -12.47 8.48 -7.95
C ASP A 41 -13.70 8.33 -7.04
N VAL A 42 -13.53 8.61 -5.75
CA VAL A 42 -14.65 8.59 -4.78
C VAL A 42 -15.82 9.48 -5.23
N TYR A 43 -15.54 10.60 -5.88
CA TYR A 43 -16.56 11.56 -6.30
C TYR A 43 -17.36 11.10 -7.54
N SER A 44 -16.67 10.59 -8.56
CA SER A 44 -17.30 10.11 -9.80
C SER A 44 -17.99 8.76 -9.63
N LEU A 45 -17.54 7.92 -8.70
CA LEU A 45 -18.27 6.70 -8.30
C LEU A 45 -19.42 7.02 -7.34
N GLY A 46 -19.17 7.96 -6.41
CA GLY A 46 -20.14 8.51 -5.49
C GLY A 46 -20.94 9.64 -6.12
N LYS A 47 -21.75 9.33 -7.15
CA LYS A 47 -22.57 10.28 -7.94
C LYS A 47 -23.48 11.23 -7.12
N ALA A 48 -23.62 11.04 -5.80
CA ALA A 48 -24.39 11.90 -4.91
C ALA A 48 -23.60 12.31 -3.65
N TRP A 49 -23.84 13.54 -3.15
CA TRP A 49 -23.17 14.11 -1.97
C TRP A 49 -23.25 13.23 -0.71
N TRP A 50 -24.37 12.51 -0.52
CA TRP A 50 -24.57 11.62 0.63
C TRP A 50 -23.62 10.42 0.61
N GLN A 51 -23.13 10.02 -0.57
CA GLN A 51 -22.14 8.95 -0.72
C GLN A 51 -20.77 9.40 -0.20
N GLY A 52 -20.40 10.65 -0.47
CA GLY A 52 -19.22 11.26 0.14
C GLY A 52 -19.32 11.33 1.67
N LEU A 53 -20.50 11.70 2.19
CA LEU A 53 -20.74 11.67 3.64
C LEU A 53 -20.66 10.26 4.22
N LEU A 54 -21.26 9.27 3.56
CA LEU A 54 -21.20 7.88 3.98
C LEU A 54 -19.75 7.38 3.99
N TYR A 55 -18.96 7.69 2.96
CA TYR A 55 -17.54 7.37 2.92
C TYR A 55 -16.79 8.00 4.11
N GLY A 56 -17.01 9.28 4.39
CA GLY A 56 -16.41 9.98 5.54
C GLY A 56 -16.82 9.38 6.89
N LEU A 57 -18.08 8.97 7.05
CA LEU A 57 -18.58 8.29 8.25
C LEU A 57 -17.95 6.91 8.44
N LEU A 58 -17.83 6.13 7.36
CA LEU A 58 -17.18 4.81 7.39
C LEU A 58 -15.70 4.93 7.73
N LEU A 59 -14.98 5.92 7.16
CA LEU A 59 -13.61 6.23 7.54
C LEU A 59 -13.50 6.64 9.01
N THR A 60 -14.38 7.50 9.49
CA THR A 60 -14.40 7.93 10.89
C THR A 60 -14.63 6.73 11.83
N ALA A 61 -15.55 5.83 11.47
CA ALA A 61 -15.81 4.61 12.21
C ALA A 61 -14.59 3.66 12.21
N LEU A 62 -13.89 3.52 11.08
CA LEU A 62 -12.63 2.75 10.98
C LEU A 62 -11.55 3.31 11.91
N PHE A 63 -11.30 4.62 11.88
CA PHE A 63 -10.32 5.24 12.77
C PHE A 63 -10.73 5.16 14.24
N GLY A 64 -12.02 5.25 14.55
CA GLY A 64 -12.56 5.03 15.89
C GLY A 64 -12.29 3.59 16.39
N ALA A 65 -12.63 2.59 15.58
CA ALA A 65 -12.37 1.18 15.89
C ALA A 65 -10.86 0.89 16.06
N TYR A 66 -10.03 1.46 15.18
CA TYR A 66 -8.57 1.40 15.25
C TYR A 66 -8.01 2.03 16.52
N GLY A 67 -8.45 3.24 16.90
CA GLY A 67 -8.00 3.91 18.12
C GLY A 67 -8.40 3.15 19.40
N LEU A 68 -9.64 2.62 19.44
CA LEU A 68 -10.11 1.76 20.53
C LEU A 68 -9.28 0.46 20.61
N ALA A 69 -8.96 -0.14 19.47
CA ALA A 69 -8.17 -1.36 19.39
C ALA A 69 -6.73 -1.13 19.88
N TRP A 70 -6.09 -0.04 19.44
CA TRP A 70 -4.78 0.35 19.93
C TRP A 70 -4.77 0.60 21.43
N TRP A 71 -5.71 1.39 21.94
CA TRP A 71 -5.80 1.72 23.37
C TRP A 71 -5.92 0.47 24.25
N ARG A 72 -6.64 -0.57 23.78
CA ARG A 72 -6.72 -1.87 24.49
C ARG A 72 -5.41 -2.63 24.54
N VAL A 73 -4.73 -2.71 23.41
CA VAL A 73 -3.45 -3.42 23.31
C VAL A 73 -2.37 -2.67 24.10
N GLU A 74 -2.41 -1.34 24.12
CA GLU A 74 -1.54 -0.53 24.97
C GLU A 74 -1.85 -0.72 26.47
N ALA A 75 -3.13 -0.87 26.84
CA ALA A 75 -3.56 -1.08 28.22
C ALA A 75 -3.20 -2.47 28.80
N GLY A 76 -2.70 -3.40 28.00
CA GLY A 76 -2.17 -4.68 28.47
C GLY A 76 -2.58 -5.91 27.67
N ASP A 77 -3.55 -5.80 26.77
CA ASP A 77 -3.94 -6.92 25.91
C ASP A 77 -2.76 -7.31 24.99
N ARG A 78 -2.42 -8.61 24.89
CA ARG A 78 -1.37 -9.10 23.96
C ARG A 78 -1.87 -10.04 22.85
N PRO A 79 -2.89 -9.67 22.06
CA PRO A 79 -3.57 -10.56 21.12
C PRO A 79 -2.85 -10.60 19.76
N VAL A 80 -1.57 -10.95 19.74
CA VAL A 80 -0.72 -10.92 18.53
C VAL A 80 -1.35 -11.72 17.38
N ARG A 81 -1.90 -12.92 17.67
CA ARG A 81 -2.58 -13.75 16.69
C ARG A 81 -3.78 -13.04 16.06
N THR A 82 -4.62 -12.38 16.87
CA THR A 82 -5.79 -11.63 16.39
C THR A 82 -5.37 -10.46 15.51
N ILE A 83 -4.30 -9.74 15.87
CA ILE A 83 -3.78 -8.63 15.07
C ILE A 83 -3.43 -9.11 13.66
N TRP A 84 -2.67 -10.20 13.54
CA TRP A 84 -2.27 -10.77 12.26
C TRP A 84 -3.44 -11.32 11.45
N LEU A 85 -4.31 -12.12 12.06
CA LEU A 85 -5.46 -12.71 11.36
C LEU A 85 -6.41 -11.62 10.82
N ALA A 86 -6.66 -10.59 11.62
CA ALA A 86 -7.48 -9.46 11.18
C ALA A 86 -6.78 -8.67 10.06
N ALA A 87 -5.47 -8.43 10.14
CA ALA A 87 -4.73 -7.74 9.09
C ALA A 87 -4.78 -8.51 7.76
N ILE A 88 -4.62 -9.84 7.79
CA ILE A 88 -4.76 -10.70 6.62
C ILE A 88 -6.19 -10.59 6.05
N LEU A 89 -7.22 -10.65 6.91
CA LEU A 89 -8.60 -10.46 6.48
C LEU A 89 -8.81 -9.10 5.81
N PHE A 90 -8.31 -8.01 6.40
CA PHE A 90 -8.44 -6.67 5.83
C PHE A 90 -7.76 -6.56 4.47
N ILE A 91 -6.55 -7.12 4.36
CA ILE A 91 -5.82 -7.18 3.08
C ILE A 91 -6.65 -7.92 2.04
N LEU A 92 -7.15 -9.12 2.35
CA LEU A 92 -7.92 -9.93 1.41
C LEU A 92 -9.17 -9.18 0.89
N LEU A 93 -9.85 -8.43 1.75
CA LEU A 93 -10.99 -7.59 1.34
C LEU A 93 -10.54 -6.42 0.45
N LEU A 94 -9.45 -5.74 0.82
CA LEU A 94 -8.95 -4.55 0.11
C LEU A 94 -8.25 -4.86 -1.23
N LEU A 95 -7.77 -6.08 -1.44
CA LEU A 95 -7.20 -6.50 -2.74
C LEU A 95 -8.21 -6.30 -3.88
N PHE A 96 -9.51 -6.47 -3.60
CA PHE A 96 -10.58 -6.34 -4.59
C PHE A 96 -11.26 -4.97 -4.60
N VAL A 97 -10.74 -4.00 -3.84
CA VAL A 97 -11.19 -2.61 -3.90
C VAL A 97 -10.51 -1.90 -5.07
N PHE A 98 -11.30 -1.23 -5.91
CA PHE A 98 -10.82 -0.32 -6.95
C PHE A 98 -10.02 0.82 -6.30
N PRO A 99 -8.90 1.27 -6.88
CA PRO A 99 -8.02 2.29 -6.30
C PRO A 99 -8.67 3.71 -6.34
N ILE A 100 -9.67 3.91 -5.48
CA ILE A 100 -10.55 5.09 -5.44
C ILE A 100 -9.88 6.37 -4.92
N ASN A 101 -8.80 6.22 -4.14
CA ASN A 101 -8.15 7.36 -3.47
C ASN A 101 -6.91 7.85 -4.22
N ALA A 102 -6.29 6.99 -5.03
CA ALA A 102 -5.12 7.32 -5.84
C ALA A 102 -4.96 6.30 -6.97
N THR A 103 -4.74 6.76 -8.20
CA THR A 103 -4.72 5.94 -9.41
C THR A 103 -3.32 5.58 -9.90
N ASP A 104 -2.28 5.88 -9.11
CA ASP A 104 -0.88 5.70 -9.51
C ASP A 104 -0.52 4.26 -9.91
N ILE A 105 -1.24 3.27 -9.41
CA ILE A 105 -1.07 1.87 -9.79
C ILE A 105 -1.23 1.61 -11.29
N TYR A 106 -2.08 2.37 -11.99
CA TYR A 106 -2.18 2.30 -13.45
C TYR A 106 -0.91 2.81 -14.12
N ARG A 107 -0.36 3.91 -13.60
CA ARG A 107 0.87 4.53 -14.12
C ARG A 107 2.08 3.61 -13.85
N TYR A 108 2.10 2.91 -12.72
CA TYR A 108 3.11 1.89 -12.41
C TYR A 108 3.08 0.76 -13.44
N PHE A 109 1.87 0.27 -13.75
CA PHE A 109 1.69 -0.78 -14.73
C PHE A 109 2.09 -0.34 -16.14
N ILE A 110 1.65 0.84 -16.57
CA ILE A 110 1.94 1.37 -17.92
C ILE A 110 3.44 1.68 -18.07
N ARG A 111 4.08 2.32 -17.07
CA ARG A 111 5.53 2.57 -17.10
C ARG A 111 6.35 1.29 -17.00
N GLY A 112 5.94 0.34 -16.17
CA GLY A 112 6.59 -0.98 -16.12
C GLY A 112 6.56 -1.68 -17.49
N ARG A 113 5.50 -1.47 -18.28
CA ARG A 113 5.39 -1.99 -19.66
C ARG A 113 6.33 -1.32 -20.66
N VAL A 114 6.70 -0.04 -20.48
CA VAL A 114 7.75 0.61 -21.28
C VAL A 114 9.02 -0.25 -21.25
N ALA A 115 9.45 -0.67 -20.06
CA ALA A 115 10.58 -1.56 -19.91
C ALA A 115 10.28 -3.02 -20.30
N SER A 116 9.17 -3.58 -19.83
CA SER A 116 8.95 -5.03 -19.90
C SER A 116 8.35 -5.54 -21.21
N PHE A 117 7.66 -4.68 -21.96
CA PHE A 117 6.98 -5.04 -23.22
C PHE A 117 7.62 -4.34 -24.41
N TYR A 118 7.98 -3.06 -24.28
CA TYR A 118 8.63 -2.30 -25.35
C TYR A 118 10.16 -2.38 -25.33
N GLY A 119 10.76 -2.84 -24.22
CA GLY A 119 12.22 -2.99 -24.10
C GLY A 119 12.97 -1.66 -23.92
N GLU A 120 12.25 -0.59 -23.58
CA GLU A 120 12.79 0.77 -23.52
C GLU A 120 12.91 1.29 -22.08
N SER A 121 13.78 2.29 -21.88
CA SER A 121 13.98 2.89 -20.56
C SER A 121 12.85 3.86 -20.20
N PRO A 122 12.13 3.69 -19.08
CA PRO A 122 11.09 4.62 -18.63
C PRO A 122 11.66 5.97 -18.16
N TYR A 123 12.99 6.10 -18.08
CA TYR A 123 13.68 7.37 -17.83
C TYR A 123 13.91 8.19 -19.09
N LEU A 124 13.94 7.54 -20.26
CA LEU A 124 14.19 8.18 -21.55
C LEU A 124 12.90 8.36 -22.34
N PHE A 125 11.99 7.39 -22.26
CA PHE A 125 10.78 7.34 -23.05
C PHE A 125 9.53 7.39 -22.17
N ALA A 126 8.63 8.31 -22.52
CA ALA A 126 7.32 8.41 -21.87
C ALA A 126 6.33 7.39 -22.48
N PRO A 127 5.29 6.97 -21.74
CA PRO A 127 4.29 6.02 -22.23
C PRO A 127 3.61 6.39 -23.56
N ASP A 128 3.37 7.68 -23.82
CA ASP A 128 2.69 8.17 -25.03
C ASP A 128 3.48 8.01 -26.33
N GLN A 129 4.76 7.64 -26.23
CA GLN A 129 5.60 7.31 -27.38
C GLN A 129 5.35 5.89 -27.92
N PHE A 130 4.51 5.11 -27.24
CA PHE A 130 4.19 3.74 -27.62
C PHE A 130 2.69 3.57 -27.84
N PRO A 131 2.28 2.71 -28.79
CA PRO A 131 0.87 2.39 -29.02
C PRO A 131 0.35 1.40 -27.95
N ASP A 132 0.42 1.77 -26.69
CA ASP A 132 -0.04 0.92 -25.58
C ASP A 132 -1.56 1.02 -25.39
N PRO A 133 -2.30 -0.10 -25.39
CA PRO A 133 -3.76 -0.08 -25.27
C PRO A 133 -4.24 0.47 -23.92
N TYR A 134 -3.37 0.50 -22.90
CA TYR A 134 -3.69 1.00 -21.56
C TYR A 134 -3.33 2.48 -21.39
N LEU A 135 -2.74 3.13 -22.39
CA LEU A 135 -2.33 4.55 -22.33
C LEU A 135 -3.45 5.50 -21.85
N PRO A 136 -4.74 5.35 -22.24
CA PRO A 136 -5.81 6.21 -21.73
C PRO A 136 -5.97 6.21 -20.20
N LEU A 137 -5.47 5.16 -19.52
CA LEU A 137 -5.51 5.03 -18.06
C LEU A 137 -4.32 5.72 -17.37
N ALA A 138 -3.30 6.18 -18.10
CA ALA A 138 -2.19 6.97 -17.53
C ALA A 138 -2.64 8.39 -17.13
N GLY A 139 -3.72 8.89 -17.75
CA GLY A 139 -4.27 10.22 -17.51
C GLY A 139 -3.26 11.31 -17.87
N GLU A 140 -3.17 12.33 -17.02
CA GLU A 140 -2.30 13.50 -17.20
C GLU A 140 -0.79 13.17 -17.21
N TRP A 141 -0.40 11.95 -16.81
CA TRP A 141 1.00 11.53 -16.71
C TRP A 141 1.51 10.74 -17.91
N GLN A 142 0.70 10.59 -18.96
CA GLN A 142 1.05 9.80 -20.14
C GLN A 142 2.31 10.28 -20.87
N SER A 143 2.60 11.60 -20.80
CA SER A 143 3.74 12.24 -21.46
C SER A 143 4.96 12.43 -20.53
N PHE A 144 4.95 11.85 -19.32
CA PHE A 144 6.01 12.01 -18.33
C PHE A 144 6.79 10.71 -18.12
N THR A 145 8.12 10.82 -18.19
CA THR A 145 9.06 9.77 -17.77
C THR A 145 8.98 9.50 -16.27
N SER A 146 9.61 8.42 -15.81
CA SER A 146 9.50 8.01 -14.41
C SER A 146 10.17 9.00 -13.45
N PRO A 147 9.48 9.44 -12.39
CA PRO A 147 10.05 10.20 -11.28
C PRO A 147 10.55 9.30 -10.14
N TYR A 148 10.43 7.97 -10.27
CA TYR A 148 10.76 7.03 -9.21
C TYR A 148 12.22 6.58 -9.29
N GLY A 149 12.70 5.93 -8.23
CA GLY A 149 14.07 5.45 -8.21
C GLY A 149 14.24 4.13 -8.98
N PRO A 150 15.49 3.77 -9.34
CA PRO A 150 15.80 2.57 -10.12
C PRO A 150 15.26 1.26 -9.54
N LEU A 151 15.25 1.11 -8.21
CA LEU A 151 14.74 -0.10 -7.59
C LEU A 151 13.23 -0.26 -7.80
N TRP A 152 12.47 0.83 -7.76
CA TRP A 152 11.04 0.77 -8.05
C TRP A 152 10.79 0.39 -9.51
N GLU A 153 11.50 1.01 -10.46
CA GLU A 153 11.31 0.68 -11.89
C GLU A 153 11.69 -0.77 -12.20
N MET A 154 12.73 -1.33 -11.57
CA MET A 154 13.07 -2.75 -11.68
C MET A 154 11.97 -3.65 -11.13
N VAL A 155 11.34 -3.27 -10.02
CA VAL A 155 10.21 -4.00 -9.43
C VAL A 155 8.97 -3.90 -10.30
N ALA A 156 8.67 -2.72 -10.84
CA ALA A 156 7.56 -2.51 -11.77
C ALA A 156 7.75 -3.35 -13.05
N PHE A 157 8.96 -3.33 -13.63
CA PHE A 157 9.36 -4.22 -14.72
C PHE A 157 9.13 -5.68 -14.36
N GLY A 158 9.58 -6.13 -13.19
CA GLY A 158 9.44 -7.53 -12.77
C GLY A 158 7.97 -7.97 -12.68
N VAL A 159 7.11 -7.12 -12.11
CA VAL A 159 5.66 -7.37 -12.04
C VAL A 159 5.07 -7.42 -13.44
N THR A 160 5.32 -6.42 -14.29
CA THR A 160 4.71 -6.37 -15.64
C THR A 160 5.28 -7.41 -16.59
N TRP A 161 6.54 -7.82 -16.42
CA TRP A 161 7.14 -8.94 -17.15
C TRP A 161 6.45 -10.25 -16.79
N LEU A 162 6.32 -10.58 -15.50
CA LEU A 162 5.62 -11.80 -15.05
C LEU A 162 4.16 -11.85 -15.52
N VAL A 163 3.47 -10.71 -15.43
CA VAL A 163 2.05 -10.60 -15.82
C VAL A 163 1.84 -10.91 -17.30
N GLN A 164 2.78 -10.56 -18.18
CA GLN A 164 2.68 -10.91 -19.61
C GLN A 164 2.65 -12.41 -19.86
N TRP A 165 3.31 -13.20 -19.01
CA TRP A 165 3.36 -14.66 -19.13
C TRP A 165 2.24 -15.38 -18.37
N LEU A 166 1.83 -14.82 -17.22
CA LEU A 166 0.91 -15.48 -16.30
C LEU A 166 -0.56 -15.06 -16.47
N ALA A 167 -0.83 -13.91 -17.11
CA ALA A 167 -2.18 -13.40 -17.19
C ALA A 167 -3.04 -14.21 -18.18
N PRO A 168 -4.28 -14.58 -17.80
CA PRO A 168 -5.25 -15.09 -18.76
C PRO A 168 -5.50 -14.09 -19.89
N ALA A 169 -5.83 -14.59 -21.08
CA ALA A 169 -6.18 -13.75 -22.23
C ALA A 169 -7.23 -12.70 -21.86
N GLY A 170 -6.97 -11.44 -22.21
CA GLY A 170 -7.85 -10.30 -21.90
C GLY A 170 -7.80 -9.81 -20.44
N ARG A 171 -6.97 -10.38 -19.57
CA ARG A 171 -6.87 -10.00 -18.14
C ARG A 171 -5.53 -9.43 -17.71
N VAL A 172 -4.66 -9.05 -18.65
CA VAL A 172 -3.30 -8.56 -18.37
C VAL A 172 -3.32 -7.37 -17.39
N LEU A 173 -4.16 -6.37 -17.62
CA LEU A 173 -4.28 -5.22 -16.72
C LEU A 173 -4.75 -5.63 -15.31
N LEU A 174 -5.84 -6.39 -15.20
CA LEU A 174 -6.36 -6.83 -13.89
C LEU A 174 -5.30 -7.65 -13.11
N THR A 175 -4.63 -8.58 -13.79
CA THR A 175 -3.54 -9.37 -13.19
C THR A 175 -2.37 -8.49 -12.77
N GLY A 176 -2.04 -7.45 -13.54
CA GLY A 176 -1.01 -6.46 -13.20
C GLY A 176 -1.36 -5.66 -11.95
N LEU A 177 -2.56 -5.10 -11.88
CA LEU A 177 -3.05 -4.37 -10.72
C LEU A 177 -3.05 -5.25 -9.46
N LEU A 178 -3.53 -6.49 -9.58
CA LEU A 178 -3.47 -7.46 -8.48
C LEU A 178 -2.03 -7.81 -8.10
N GLY A 179 -1.11 -7.93 -9.07
CA GLY A 179 0.31 -8.16 -8.84
C GLY A 179 0.95 -7.06 -7.99
N PHE A 180 0.71 -5.79 -8.33
CA PHE A 180 1.18 -4.65 -7.53
C PHE A 180 0.54 -4.62 -6.13
N LYS A 181 -0.76 -4.89 -6.02
CA LYS A 181 -1.46 -4.96 -4.72
C LYS A 181 -0.93 -6.09 -3.84
N LEU A 182 -0.64 -7.26 -4.41
CA LEU A 182 -0.07 -8.42 -3.72
C LEU A 182 1.37 -8.15 -3.27
N LEU A 183 2.17 -7.50 -4.13
CA LEU A 183 3.50 -7.02 -3.75
C LEU A 183 3.42 -6.06 -2.56
N ALA A 184 2.54 -5.05 -2.62
CA ALA A 184 2.34 -4.10 -1.54
C ALA A 184 1.86 -4.79 -0.24
N ALA A 185 0.95 -5.76 -0.35
CA ALA A 185 0.51 -6.59 0.77
C ALA A 185 1.64 -7.41 1.40
N GLY A 186 2.49 -8.03 0.58
CA GLY A 186 3.66 -8.77 1.05
C GLY A 186 4.65 -7.86 1.79
N LEU A 187 4.95 -6.69 1.24
CA LEU A 187 5.82 -5.67 1.86
C LEU A 187 5.21 -5.12 3.15
N PHE A 188 3.89 -4.91 3.19
CA PHE A 188 3.17 -4.43 4.36
C PHE A 188 3.19 -5.45 5.51
N LEU A 189 2.93 -6.73 5.21
CA LEU A 189 3.05 -7.83 6.18
C LEU A 189 4.50 -8.04 6.60
N GLY A 190 5.46 -7.97 5.66
CA GLY A 190 6.88 -8.01 5.95
C GLY A 190 7.32 -6.90 6.91
N SER A 191 6.83 -5.68 6.71
CA SER A 191 7.06 -4.55 7.61
C SER A 191 6.45 -4.77 8.99
N GLY A 192 5.24 -5.34 9.07
CA GLY A 192 4.64 -5.76 10.34
C GLY A 192 5.48 -6.82 11.04
N TYR A 193 6.07 -7.76 10.30
CA TYR A 193 6.94 -8.78 10.86
C TYR A 193 8.23 -8.17 11.41
N LEU A 194 8.86 -7.23 10.68
CA LEU A 194 10.02 -6.47 11.17
C LEU A 194 9.68 -5.74 12.48
N LEU A 195 8.51 -5.09 12.56
CA LEU A 195 8.05 -4.44 13.80
C LEU A 195 7.86 -5.45 14.94
N SER A 196 7.30 -6.62 14.67
CA SER A 196 7.08 -7.65 15.72
C SER A 196 8.38 -8.15 16.36
N ARG A 197 9.54 -7.96 15.70
CA ARG A 197 10.86 -8.35 16.20
C ARG A 197 11.48 -7.35 17.19
N ASP A 198 11.05 -6.09 17.15
CA ASP A 198 11.65 -4.99 17.91
C ASP A 198 10.62 -4.28 18.81
N ARG A 199 9.33 -4.44 18.52
CA ARG A 199 8.25 -3.61 19.05
C ARG A 199 7.12 -4.47 19.63
N GLY A 200 6.51 -3.99 20.71
CA GLY A 200 5.38 -4.66 21.36
C GLY A 200 4.10 -4.69 20.52
N PRO A 201 3.09 -5.48 20.93
CA PRO A 201 1.85 -5.69 20.18
C PRO A 201 1.10 -4.41 19.80
N ALA A 202 1.19 -3.35 20.60
CA ALA A 202 0.51 -2.09 20.33
C ALA A 202 1.08 -1.38 19.09
N ARG A 203 2.41 -1.39 18.92
CA ARG A 203 3.09 -0.80 17.75
C ARG A 203 2.88 -1.65 16.50
N LEU A 204 2.79 -2.97 16.66
CA LEU A 204 2.40 -3.88 15.58
C LEU A 204 0.97 -3.56 15.10
N LEU A 205 0.03 -3.31 16.02
CA LEU A 205 -1.33 -2.90 15.71
C LEU A 205 -1.37 -1.53 15.02
N LEU A 206 -0.59 -0.56 15.49
CA LEU A 206 -0.48 0.78 14.85
C LEU A 206 -0.03 0.71 13.38
N TRP A 207 0.63 -0.36 12.98
CA TRP A 207 0.97 -0.61 11.58
C TRP A 207 -0.12 -1.42 10.88
N LEU A 208 -0.38 -2.64 11.36
CA LEU A 208 -1.19 -3.63 10.66
C LEU A 208 -2.68 -3.29 10.59
N TRP A 209 -3.19 -2.47 11.52
CA TRP A 209 -4.61 -2.09 11.57
C TRP A 209 -4.86 -0.64 11.16
N ASN A 210 -3.82 0.09 10.73
CA ASN A 210 -3.94 1.49 10.37
C ASN A 210 -4.78 1.65 9.08
N PRO A 211 -5.96 2.27 9.14
CA PRO A 211 -6.81 2.42 7.96
C PRO A 211 -6.14 3.19 6.83
N ALA A 212 -5.33 4.22 7.14
CA ALA A 212 -4.61 4.98 6.12
C ALA A 212 -3.59 4.11 5.38
N LEU A 213 -2.79 3.31 6.10
CA LEU A 213 -1.79 2.45 5.46
C LEU A 213 -2.45 1.34 4.64
N LEU A 214 -3.52 0.74 5.16
CA LEU A 214 -4.28 -0.30 4.46
C LEU A 214 -4.91 0.23 3.17
N LEU A 215 -5.56 1.40 3.22
CA LEU A 215 -6.15 2.02 2.03
C LEU A 215 -5.06 2.48 1.03
N THR A 216 -3.97 3.05 1.53
CA THR A 216 -2.89 3.57 0.65
C THR A 216 -2.11 2.45 -0.01
N PHE A 217 -1.66 1.44 0.74
CA PHE A 217 -0.78 0.41 0.20
C PHE A 217 -1.55 -0.74 -0.44
N ILE A 218 -2.70 -1.15 0.12
CA ILE A 218 -3.44 -2.31 -0.37
C ILE A 218 -4.54 -1.91 -1.35
N ALA A 219 -5.39 -0.95 -0.95
CA ALA A 219 -6.49 -0.52 -1.82
C ALA A 219 -5.98 0.27 -3.03
N ASN A 220 -5.00 1.15 -2.87
CA ASN A 220 -4.43 1.89 -3.99
C ASN A 220 -3.19 1.24 -4.62
N GLY A 221 -2.53 0.29 -3.95
CA GLY A 221 -1.30 -0.34 -4.48
C GLY A 221 -0.09 0.60 -4.52
N HIS A 222 -0.02 1.59 -3.62
CA HIS A 222 1.00 2.64 -3.67
C HIS A 222 2.41 2.10 -3.37
N ASN A 223 3.40 2.50 -4.17
CA ASN A 223 4.77 2.03 -4.08
C ASN A 223 5.55 2.39 -2.80
N ASP A 224 5.05 3.31 -1.97
CA ASP A 224 5.66 3.71 -0.69
C ASP A 224 5.83 2.53 0.26
N SER A 225 5.04 1.46 0.11
CA SER A 225 5.23 0.22 0.87
C SER A 225 6.62 -0.38 0.69
N LEU A 226 7.22 -0.27 -0.51
CA LEU A 226 8.58 -0.76 -0.79
C LEU A 226 9.63 0.09 -0.09
N MET A 227 9.50 1.42 -0.21
CA MET A 227 10.39 2.37 0.46
C MET A 227 10.37 2.15 1.98
N LEU A 228 9.17 2.08 2.58
CA LEU A 228 9.02 1.91 4.02
C LEU A 228 9.50 0.55 4.50
N PHE A 229 9.29 -0.52 3.73
CA PHE A 229 9.82 -1.84 4.07
C PHE A 229 11.35 -1.81 4.22
N TRP A 230 12.06 -1.25 3.23
CA TRP A 230 13.52 -1.13 3.27
C TRP A 230 13.98 -0.20 4.40
N PHE A 231 13.27 0.91 4.62
CA PHE A 231 13.56 1.82 5.72
C PHE A 231 13.44 1.12 7.08
N MET A 232 12.37 0.36 7.30
CA MET A 232 12.13 -0.36 8.56
C MET A 232 13.13 -1.51 8.75
N ALA A 233 13.53 -2.18 7.67
CA ALA A 233 14.58 -3.19 7.70
C ALA A 233 15.94 -2.59 8.09
N GLY A 234 16.27 -1.42 7.53
CA GLY A 234 17.46 -0.65 7.90
C GLY A 234 17.43 -0.25 9.36
N TRP A 235 16.29 0.26 9.85
CA TRP A 235 16.10 0.64 11.25
C TRP A 235 16.31 -0.53 12.22
N LEU A 236 15.80 -1.72 11.88
CA LEU A 236 16.02 -2.93 12.67
C LEU A 236 17.52 -3.29 12.76
N CYS A 237 18.28 -3.06 11.68
CA CYS A 237 19.72 -3.30 11.67
C CYS A 237 20.49 -2.31 12.53
N VAL A 238 20.04 -1.06 12.65
CA VAL A 238 20.59 -0.08 13.60
C VAL A 238 20.44 -0.55 15.04
N GLY A 239 19.27 -1.08 15.40
CA GLY A 239 19.02 -1.65 16.73
C GLY A 239 19.89 -2.86 17.05
N ARG A 240 20.43 -3.54 16.03
CA ARG A 240 21.29 -4.73 16.13
C ARG A 240 22.77 -4.45 15.87
N GLU A 241 23.18 -3.18 15.89
CA GLU A 241 24.59 -2.77 15.70
C GLU A 241 25.18 -3.24 14.36
N LYS A 242 24.36 -3.27 13.30
CA LYS A 242 24.79 -3.59 11.93
C LYS A 242 24.74 -2.35 11.03
N PRO A 243 25.60 -1.33 11.23
CA PRO A 243 25.46 -0.02 10.59
C PRO A 243 25.62 -0.07 9.07
N TYR A 244 26.56 -0.87 8.54
CA TYR A 244 26.76 -0.97 7.09
C TYR A 244 25.54 -1.58 6.38
N LEU A 245 24.96 -2.63 6.96
CA LEU A 245 23.74 -3.22 6.44
C LEU A 245 22.56 -2.25 6.56
N ALA A 246 22.47 -1.51 7.67
CA ALA A 246 21.45 -0.49 7.83
C ALA A 246 21.53 0.57 6.71
N TRP A 247 22.72 1.14 6.49
CA TRP A 247 22.97 2.11 5.41
C TRP A 247 22.60 1.56 4.04
N PHE A 248 23.02 0.33 3.73
CA PHE A 248 22.65 -0.33 2.48
C PHE A 248 21.12 -0.41 2.31
N LEU A 249 20.39 -0.85 3.33
CA LEU A 249 18.93 -0.94 3.29
C LEU A 249 18.26 0.44 3.19
N PHE A 250 18.80 1.47 3.83
CA PHE A 250 18.31 2.84 3.64
C PHE A 250 18.54 3.36 2.22
N MET A 251 19.66 3.00 1.58
CA MET A 251 19.86 3.32 0.16
C MET A 251 18.82 2.61 -0.71
N LEU A 252 18.43 1.37 -0.41
CA LEU A 252 17.33 0.70 -1.13
C LEU A 252 16.01 1.47 -0.98
N ALA A 253 15.74 2.07 0.18
CA ALA A 253 14.57 2.94 0.35
C ALA A 253 14.64 4.17 -0.57
N VAL A 254 15.79 4.86 -0.63
CA VAL A 254 16.02 6.01 -1.53
C VAL A 254 15.88 5.61 -3.00
N LEU A 255 16.46 4.47 -3.38
CA LEU A 255 16.38 3.91 -4.73
C LEU A 255 14.96 3.42 -5.07
N SER A 256 14.07 3.24 -4.09
CA SER A 256 12.64 3.00 -4.35
C SER A 256 11.94 4.32 -4.63
N LYS A 257 12.13 5.32 -3.77
CA LYS A 257 11.50 6.63 -3.88
C LYS A 257 12.43 7.71 -3.31
N PRO A 258 12.81 8.74 -4.09
CA PRO A 258 13.80 9.74 -3.66
C PRO A 258 13.46 10.47 -2.35
N ILE A 259 12.18 10.58 -1.99
CA ILE A 259 11.75 11.18 -0.72
C ILE A 259 12.30 10.45 0.52
N GLY A 260 12.72 9.18 0.39
CA GLY A 260 13.43 8.45 1.43
C GLY A 260 14.74 9.12 1.87
N LEU A 261 15.31 10.00 1.03
CA LEU A 261 16.50 10.78 1.35
C LEU A 261 16.29 11.69 2.57
N LEU A 262 15.07 12.19 2.77
CA LEU A 262 14.74 13.09 3.86
C LEU A 262 14.96 12.47 5.24
N ALA A 263 14.94 11.14 5.34
CA ALA A 263 15.15 10.45 6.61
C ALA A 263 16.64 10.26 6.95
N LEU A 264 17.55 10.38 5.97
CA LEU A 264 18.98 10.10 6.17
C LEU A 264 19.70 11.08 7.11
N PRO A 265 19.45 12.41 7.08
CA PRO A 265 20.12 13.32 8.01
C PRO A 265 19.83 12.99 9.48
N PHE A 266 18.57 12.64 9.79
CA PHE A 266 18.17 12.26 11.14
C PHE A 266 18.82 10.95 11.58
N LEU A 267 18.90 9.99 10.66
CA LEU A 267 19.59 8.73 10.90
C LEU A 267 21.09 8.94 11.14
N PHE A 268 21.74 9.75 10.31
CA PHE A 268 23.15 10.08 10.46
C PHE A 268 23.41 10.70 11.83
N ILE A 269 22.62 11.68 12.24
CA ILE A 269 22.72 12.32 13.57
C ILE A 269 22.52 11.29 14.69
N TYR A 270 21.54 10.40 14.56
CA TYR A 270 21.29 9.34 15.55
C TYR A 270 22.47 8.37 15.67
N LEU A 271 23.01 7.92 14.54
CA LEU A 271 24.16 7.01 14.50
C LEU A 271 25.45 7.69 14.99
N TRP A 272 25.64 8.98 14.71
CA TRP A 272 26.80 9.76 15.16
C TRP A 272 26.82 9.98 16.67
N ARG A 273 25.64 10.06 17.31
CA ARG A 273 25.50 10.27 18.76
C ARG A 273 25.59 8.97 19.58
N ARG A 274 25.54 7.81 18.93
CA ARG A 274 25.69 6.49 19.55
C ARG A 274 27.14 6.10 19.60
#